data_AF-A0A946H4X1-F1
#
_entry.id   AF-A0A946H4X1-F1
#
_cell.length_a   1.000
_cell.length_b   1.000
_cell.length_c   1.000
_cell.angle_alpha   90.00
_cell.angle_beta   90.00
_cell.angle_gamma   90.00
#
_symmetry.space_group_name_H-M   'P 1'
#
loop_
_entity.id
_entity.type
_entity.pdbx_description
1 polymer ?
#
loop_
_entity_poly.entity_id
_entity_poly.type
_entity_poly.pdbx_seq_one_letter_code
_entity_poly.pdbx_strand_id
1 'polypeptide(L)'
;MPWSVLDHIQRAFLGLAVFVRYGGSGSSKQAAVCHRLLDDAAARDAKSLGKALRLALEICAGRGQILAATPIEYLDKSLHLTLEPSAMIASVNKVERYANSLGRALGRPVEVISVVSESIEKKKAAG
;
A
#
# COMPACT_ATOMS: atom_id res chain seq x y z
N MET A 1 13.99 9.73 -23.66
CA MET A 1 13.23 8.48 -23.52
C MET A 1 11.76 8.77 -23.84
N PRO A 2 11.20 8.38 -25.00
CA PRO A 2 9.83 8.76 -25.30
C PRO A 2 8.88 7.77 -24.63
N TRP A 3 8.14 8.26 -23.63
CA TRP A 3 6.96 7.60 -23.06
C TRP A 3 5.79 7.64 -24.06
N SER A 4 6.02 7.44 -25.37
CA SER A 4 5.04 7.67 -26.44
C SER A 4 3.79 6.82 -26.31
N VAL A 5 3.85 5.70 -25.57
CA VAL A 5 2.71 4.84 -25.26
C VAL A 5 1.76 5.46 -24.24
N LEU A 6 2.22 6.41 -23.41
CA LEU A 6 1.41 7.06 -22.40
C LEU A 6 1.03 8.48 -22.81
N ASP A 7 -0.26 8.80 -22.75
CA ASP A 7 -0.76 10.16 -22.90
C ASP A 7 -0.44 11.03 -21.67
N HIS A 8 -0.80 12.32 -21.73
CA HIS A 8 -0.53 13.27 -20.65
C HIS A 8 -1.27 12.95 -19.35
N ILE A 9 -2.50 12.43 -19.43
CA ILE A 9 -3.34 12.10 -18.28
C ILE A 9 -2.74 10.88 -17.56
N GLN A 10 -2.37 9.85 -18.31
CA GLN A 10 -1.73 8.64 -17.78
C GLN A 10 -0.37 8.96 -17.14
N ARG A 11 0.41 9.84 -17.75
CA ARG A 11 1.67 10.33 -17.15
C ARG A 11 1.42 11.09 -15.86
N ALA A 12 0.40 11.95 -15.81
CA ALA A 12 0.03 12.68 -14.60
C ALA A 12 -0.44 11.74 -13.49
N PHE A 13 -1.23 10.73 -13.83
CA PHE A 13 -1.70 9.70 -12.90
C PHE A 13 -0.52 8.94 -12.27
N LEU A 14 0.38 8.40 -13.09
CA LEU A 14 1.56 7.68 -12.62
C LEU A 14 2.53 8.60 -11.86
N GLY A 15 2.73 9.82 -12.35
CA GLY A 15 3.57 10.82 -11.69
C GLY A 15 3.09 11.12 -10.27
N LEU A 16 1.78 11.35 -10.10
CA LEU A 16 1.18 11.58 -8.79
C LEU A 16 1.26 10.34 -7.89
N ALA A 17 0.98 9.15 -8.42
CA ALA A 17 1.07 7.90 -7.66
C ALA A 17 2.50 7.64 -7.16
N VAL A 18 3.51 7.83 -8.02
CA VAL A 18 4.93 7.67 -7.66
C VAL A 18 5.35 8.74 -6.66
N PHE A 19 4.94 9.99 -6.85
CA PHE A 19 5.23 11.07 -5.90
C PHE A 19 4.70 10.75 -4.50
N VAL A 20 3.44 10.29 -4.41
CA VAL A 20 2.83 9.88 -3.13
C VAL A 20 3.51 8.64 -2.54
N ARG A 21 3.86 7.65 -3.37
CA ARG A 21 4.59 6.45 -2.94
C ARG A 21 5.86 6.81 -2.18
N TYR A 22 6.64 7.76 -2.68
CA TYR A 22 7.88 8.20 -2.05
C TYR A 22 7.69 9.19 -0.89
N GLY A 23 6.44 9.55 -0.54
CA GLY A 23 6.11 10.34 0.64
C GLY A 23 5.78 11.80 0.33
N GLY A 24 5.68 12.15 -0.96
CA GLY A 24 5.14 13.42 -1.39
C GLY A 24 3.71 13.61 -0.90
N SER A 25 3.39 14.83 -0.45
CA SER A 25 2.00 15.15 -0.13
C SER A 25 1.22 15.34 -1.42
N GLY A 26 0.23 14.47 -1.66
CA GLY A 26 -0.61 14.53 -2.86
C GLY A 26 -1.43 15.82 -3.01
N SER A 27 -1.41 16.72 -2.02
CA SER A 27 -2.06 18.05 -2.08
C SER A 27 -1.05 19.20 -2.08
N SER A 28 0.25 18.92 -2.25
CA SER A 28 1.29 19.96 -2.26
C SER A 28 1.32 20.74 -3.58
N LYS A 29 2.00 21.90 -3.56
CA LYS A 29 2.22 22.72 -4.76
C LYS A 29 2.93 21.94 -5.88
N GLN A 30 3.83 21.01 -5.54
CA GLN A 30 4.53 20.16 -6.50
C GLN A 30 3.57 19.21 -7.25
N ALA A 31 2.48 18.78 -6.60
CA ALA A 31 1.46 17.94 -7.22
C ALA A 31 0.45 18.74 -8.09
N ALA A 32 0.49 20.08 -8.05
CA ALA A 32 -0.51 20.92 -8.70
C ALA A 32 -0.60 20.71 -10.22
N VAL A 33 0.52 20.39 -10.89
CA VAL A 33 0.50 20.10 -12.33
C VAL A 33 -0.29 18.83 -12.65
N CYS A 34 -0.25 17.82 -11.78
CA CYS A 34 -1.01 16.59 -11.97
C CYS A 34 -2.51 16.86 -11.79
N HIS A 35 -2.89 17.67 -10.78
CA HIS A 35 -4.30 18.03 -10.54
C HIS A 35 -4.93 18.91 -11.62
N ARG A 36 -4.13 19.58 -12.46
CA ARG A 36 -4.66 20.30 -13.62
C ARG A 36 -5.01 19.37 -14.79
N LEU A 37 -4.42 18.18 -14.83
CA LEU A 37 -4.60 17.21 -15.90
C LEU A 37 -5.56 16.08 -15.53
N LEU A 38 -5.68 15.77 -14.24
CA LEU A 38 -6.55 14.73 -13.70
C LEU A 38 -7.87 15.33 -13.22
N ASP A 39 -8.96 14.60 -13.41
CA ASP A 39 -10.18 14.86 -12.67
C ASP A 39 -10.04 14.40 -11.19
N ASP A 40 -11.02 14.76 -10.37
CA ASP A 40 -11.01 14.45 -8.94
C ASP A 40 -11.03 12.94 -8.63
N ALA A 41 -11.61 12.12 -9.52
CA ALA A 41 -11.63 10.67 -9.35
C ALA A 41 -10.25 10.08 -9.62
N ALA A 42 -9.66 10.39 -10.78
CA ALA A 42 -8.34 9.93 -11.17
C ALA A 42 -7.25 10.43 -10.21
N ALA A 43 -7.37 11.65 -9.69
CA ALA A 43 -6.46 12.16 -8.67
C ALA A 43 -6.59 11.38 -7.34
N ARG A 44 -7.81 11.05 -6.92
CA ARG A 44 -8.05 10.20 -5.74
C ARG A 44 -7.46 8.81 -5.93
N ASP A 45 -7.68 8.20 -7.08
CA ASP A 45 -7.18 6.86 -7.39
C ASP A 45 -5.65 6.82 -7.46
N ALA A 46 -5.02 7.81 -8.08
CA ALA A 46 -3.56 7.93 -8.11
C ALA A 46 -2.97 8.06 -6.69
N LYS A 47 -3.61 8.86 -5.81
CA LYS A 47 -3.21 9.01 -4.40
C LYS A 47 -3.37 7.69 -3.65
N SER A 48 -4.49 6.98 -3.83
CA SER A 48 -4.74 5.67 -3.22
C SER A 48 -3.71 4.63 -3.68
N LEU A 49 -3.42 4.58 -4.98
CA LEU A 49 -2.39 3.69 -5.55
C LEU A 49 -1.00 3.98 -4.95
N GLY A 50 -0.61 5.26 -4.88
CA GLY A 50 0.67 5.63 -4.26
C GLY A 50 0.79 5.18 -2.81
N LYS A 51 -0.28 5.29 -2.02
CA LYS A 51 -0.32 4.80 -0.63
C LYS A 51 -0.27 3.28 -0.54
N ALA A 52 -0.98 2.57 -1.42
CA ALA A 52 -0.94 1.11 -1.49
C ALA A 52 0.48 0.62 -1.82
N LEU A 53 1.14 1.21 -2.83
CA LEU A 53 2.52 0.87 -3.19
C LEU A 53 3.51 1.19 -2.07
N ARG A 54 3.26 2.23 -1.27
CA ARG A 54 4.09 2.57 -0.10
C ARG A 54 3.95 1.53 1.00
N LEU A 55 2.72 1.10 1.30
CA LEU A 55 2.45 0.03 2.25
C LEU A 55 3.11 -1.28 1.79
N ALA A 56 2.92 -1.66 0.53
CA ALA A 56 3.49 -2.87 -0.05
C ALA A 56 5.03 -2.88 0.04
N LEU A 57 5.69 -1.75 -0.26
CA LEU A 57 7.15 -1.63 -0.15
C LEU A 57 7.64 -1.79 1.29
N GLU A 58 6.93 -1.20 2.27
CA GLU A 58 7.29 -1.34 3.68
C GLU A 58 7.19 -2.81 4.12
N ILE A 59 6.16 -3.54 3.68
CA ILE A 59 5.93 -4.94 4.05
C ILE A 59 6.96 -5.87 3.38
N CYS A 60 7.12 -5.77 2.06
CA CYS A 60 7.89 -6.76 1.32
C CYS A 60 9.39 -6.42 1.25
N ALA A 61 9.77 -5.16 1.45
CA ALA A 61 11.14 -4.67 1.26
C ALA A 61 11.76 -5.14 -0.07
N GLY A 62 10.95 -5.23 -1.14
CA GLY A 62 11.35 -5.70 -2.47
C GLY A 62 11.31 -7.22 -2.68
N ARG A 63 10.94 -8.02 -1.68
CA ARG A 63 10.83 -9.48 -1.78
C ARG A 63 9.43 -9.91 -2.21
N GLY A 64 9.26 -10.28 -3.48
CA GLY A 64 7.97 -10.61 -4.08
C GLY A 64 7.20 -11.71 -3.34
N GLN A 65 7.89 -12.72 -2.81
CA GLN A 65 7.30 -13.82 -2.05
C GLN A 65 6.62 -13.36 -0.75
N ILE A 66 7.10 -12.28 -0.12
CA ILE A 66 6.47 -11.74 1.09
C ILE A 66 5.18 -11.02 0.72
N LEU A 67 5.19 -10.24 -0.37
CA LEU A 67 3.99 -9.54 -0.82
C LEU A 67 2.89 -10.53 -1.21
N ALA A 68 3.25 -11.63 -1.90
CA ALA A 68 2.32 -12.69 -2.27
C ALA A 68 1.69 -13.40 -1.05
N ALA A 69 2.40 -13.45 0.07
CA ALA A 69 1.92 -14.02 1.32
C ALA A 69 1.20 -13.00 2.24
N THR A 70 0.94 -11.78 1.75
CA THR A 70 0.33 -10.69 2.52
C THR A 70 -0.95 -10.18 1.83
N PRO A 71 -2.04 -10.96 1.84
CA PRO A 71 -3.28 -10.54 1.19
C PRO A 71 -3.90 -9.32 1.88
N ILE A 72 -4.58 -8.49 1.08
CA ILE A 72 -5.49 -7.46 1.55
C ILE A 72 -6.90 -7.77 1.01
N GLU A 73 -7.85 -7.94 1.93
CA GLU A 73 -9.18 -8.44 1.59
C GLU A 73 -10.25 -7.48 2.12
N TYR A 74 -11.37 -7.40 1.39
CA TYR A 74 -12.57 -6.73 1.88
C TYR A 74 -13.36 -7.71 2.74
N LEU A 75 -13.46 -7.41 4.04
CA LEU A 75 -14.26 -8.16 5.01
C LEU A 75 -15.21 -7.18 5.70
N ASP A 76 -16.51 -7.42 5.53
CA ASP A 76 -17.59 -6.56 6.04
C ASP A 76 -17.46 -5.07 5.66
N LYS A 77 -16.98 -4.25 6.60
CA LYS A 77 -16.84 -2.79 6.46
C LYS A 77 -15.39 -2.32 6.56
N SER A 78 -14.44 -3.23 6.63
CA SER A 78 -13.01 -3.01 6.81
C SER A 78 -12.20 -3.71 5.72
N LEU A 79 -10.95 -3.27 5.59
CA LEU A 79 -9.92 -3.97 4.83
C LEU A 79 -9.05 -4.74 5.81
N HIS A 80 -8.89 -6.03 5.60
CA HIS A 80 -8.05 -6.87 6.47
C HIS A 80 -6.71 -7.08 5.78
N LEU A 81 -5.63 -6.66 6.42
CA LEU A 81 -4.26 -6.88 5.98
C LEU A 81 -3.64 -7.98 6.82
N THR A 82 -3.41 -9.13 6.21
CA THR A 82 -2.81 -10.28 6.90
C THR A 82 -1.30 -10.22 6.79
N LEU A 83 -0.60 -10.10 7.92
CA LEU A 83 0.86 -10.11 8.00
C LEU A 83 1.36 -11.47 8.48
N GLU A 84 2.17 -12.13 7.65
CA GLU A 84 2.95 -13.30 8.06
C GLU A 84 4.11 -12.90 8.97
N PRO A 85 4.55 -13.75 9.93
CA PRO A 85 5.71 -13.46 10.78
C PRO A 85 6.98 -13.18 9.99
N SER A 86 7.13 -13.78 8.81
CA SER A 86 8.25 -13.53 7.88
C SER A 86 8.24 -12.12 7.26
N ALA A 87 7.07 -11.47 7.24
CA ALA A 87 6.89 -10.08 6.83
C ALA A 87 7.23 -9.08 7.96
N MET A 88 7.39 -9.56 9.20
CA MET A 88 7.64 -8.75 10.40
C MET A 88 9.08 -8.19 10.49
N ILE A 89 9.81 -8.14 9.37
CA ILE A 89 11.07 -7.38 9.25
C ILE A 89 10.76 -5.87 9.22
N ALA A 90 9.54 -5.50 8.84
CA ALA A 90 9.05 -4.13 8.91
C ALA A 90 8.72 -3.72 10.37
N SER A 91 8.91 -2.44 10.71
CA SER A 91 8.41 -1.91 11.99
C SER A 91 6.89 -1.94 11.97
N VAL A 92 6.27 -2.72 12.87
CA VAL A 92 4.80 -2.86 13.01
C VAL A 92 4.11 -1.48 13.01
N ASN A 93 4.65 -0.53 13.77
CA ASN A 93 4.16 0.86 13.83
C ASN A 93 4.15 1.57 12.46
N LYS A 94 5.11 1.29 11.58
CA LYS A 94 5.14 1.89 10.23
C LYS A 94 4.09 1.24 9.32
N VAL A 95 3.94 -0.08 9.41
CA VAL A 95 2.93 -0.81 8.63
C VAL A 95 1.53 -0.33 8.99
N GLU A 96 1.19 -0.27 10.28
CA GLU A 96 -0.09 0.27 10.76
C GLU A 96 -0.32 1.71 10.31
N ARG A 97 0.70 2.57 10.39
CA ARG A 97 0.58 3.97 9.94
C ARG A 97 0.25 4.06 8.44
N TYR A 98 0.89 3.24 7.60
CA TYR A 98 0.64 3.25 6.16
C TYR A 98 -0.67 2.57 5.80
N ALA A 99 -1.05 1.50 6.49
CA ALA A 99 -2.36 0.87 6.40
C ALA A 99 -3.47 1.87 6.71
N ASN A 100 -3.39 2.59 7.84
CA ASN A 100 -4.33 3.65 8.20
C ASN A 100 -4.34 4.82 7.20
N SER A 101 -3.20 5.13 6.56
CA SER A 101 -3.15 6.13 5.50
C SER A 101 -3.91 5.66 4.25
N LEU A 102 -3.74 4.40 3.85
CA LEU A 102 -4.43 3.78 2.74
C LEU A 102 -5.93 3.69 3.00
N GLY A 103 -6.33 3.21 4.19
CA GLY A 103 -7.72 3.11 4.59
C GLY A 103 -8.48 4.43 4.46
N ARG A 104 -7.89 5.53 4.97
CA ARG A 104 -8.46 6.87 4.81
C ARG A 104 -8.62 7.30 3.34
N ALA A 105 -7.73 6.86 2.46
CA ALA A 105 -7.83 7.17 1.03
C ALA A 105 -8.90 6.33 0.31
N LEU A 106 -9.14 5.10 0.78
CA LEU A 106 -10.18 4.20 0.28
C LEU A 106 -11.54 4.40 0.99
N GLY A 107 -11.60 5.24 2.02
CA GLY A 107 -12.81 5.46 2.82
C GLY A 107 -13.21 4.25 3.69
N ARG A 108 -12.25 3.40 4.05
CA ARG A 108 -12.46 2.18 4.85
C ARG A 108 -11.41 2.05 5.94
N PRO A 109 -11.75 1.65 7.18
CA PRO A 109 -10.75 1.27 8.16
C PRO A 109 -9.93 0.07 7.66
N VAL A 110 -8.65 0.01 8.05
CA VAL A 110 -7.79 -1.14 7.76
C VAL A 110 -7.41 -1.79 9.09
N GLU A 111 -7.65 -3.09 9.20
CA GLU A 111 -7.27 -3.91 10.34
C GLU A 111 -6.03 -4.72 9.96
N VAL A 112 -4.99 -4.64 10.79
CA VAL A 112 -3.75 -5.40 10.58
C VAL A 112 -3.83 -6.65 11.43
N ILE A 113 -3.89 -7.80 10.78
CA ILE A 113 -4.01 -9.11 11.42
C ILE A 113 -2.66 -9.80 11.34
N SER A 114 -2.05 -10.10 12.49
CA SER A 114 -0.85 -10.93 12.54
C SER A 114 -1.25 -12.41 12.67
N VAL A 115 -0.75 -13.24 11.77
CA VAL A 115 -0.88 -14.70 11.92
C VAL A 115 0.21 -15.15 12.89
N VAL A 116 -0.15 -15.43 14.14
CA VAL A 116 0.77 -16.13 15.05
C VAL A 116 0.85 -17.57 14.56
N SER A 117 2.03 -17.99 14.11
CA SER A 117 2.24 -19.36 13.68
C SER A 117 2.05 -20.32 14.86
N GLU A 118 0.94 -21.05 14.90
CA GLU A 118 0.72 -22.21 15.78
C GLU A 118 1.67 -23.41 15.50
N SER A 119 2.70 -23.24 14.65
CA SER A 119 3.60 -24.32 14.25
C SER A 119 4.78 -24.58 15.22
N ILE A 120 4.83 -23.94 16.39
CA ILE A 120 5.88 -24.21 17.38
C ILE A 120 5.44 -25.20 18.47
N GLU A 121 4.14 -25.32 18.79
CA GLU A 121 3.69 -26.26 19.84
C GLU A 121 3.57 -27.72 19.36
N LYS A 122 3.26 -27.97 18.08
CA LYS A 122 3.18 -29.36 17.57
C LYS A 122 4.53 -30.06 17.40
N LYS A 123 5.66 -29.33 17.40
CA LYS A 123 7.00 -29.94 17.38
C LYS A 123 7.59 -30.24 18.77
N LYS A 124 7.01 -29.70 19.85
CA LYS A 124 7.45 -29.96 21.23
C LYS A 124 6.65 -31.06 21.94
N ALA A 125 5.50 -31.44 21.39
CA ALA A 125 4.70 -32.58 21.85
C ALA A 125 5.02 -33.91 21.12
N ALA A 126 5.96 -33.89 20.17
CA ALA A 126 6.33 -35.04 19.33
C ALA A 126 7.85 -35.32 19.32
N GLY A 127 8.60 -34.81 20.30
CA GLY A 127 10.04 -35.01 20.46
C GLY A 127 10.43 -35.26 21.89
#